data_AF-A0A2E2UAZ4-F1
#
_entry.id   AF-A0A2E2UAZ4-F1
#
_cell.length_a   1.000
_cell.length_b   1.000
_cell.length_c   1.000
_cell.angle_alpha   90.00
_cell.angle_beta   90.00
_cell.angle_gamma   90.00
#
_symmetry.space_group_name_H-M   'P 1'
#
loop_
_entity.id
_entity.type
_entity.pdbx_description
1 polymer ?
#
loop_
_entity_poly.entity_id
_entity_poly.type
_entity_poly.pdbx_seq_one_letter_code
_entity_poly.pdbx_strand_id
1 'polypeptide(L)'
;MNKMEEELIKKRGRKTKNQTKEVNLNQEQTKFFVDLTHEKERLSLIFDLLIKCNEKDYGRPILFKDLCLYAVNKLTEKDIDKIQEQSLTEMEKVQRAFHEHKKKTGQDLSFGEFLTKKLGIN
;
A
#
# COMPACT_ATOMS: atom_id res chain seq x y z
N MET A 1 16.01 47.06 7.65
CA MET A 1 16.58 45.72 7.96
C MET A 1 15.76 45.17 9.13
N ASN A 2 15.01 44.07 9.09
CA ASN A 2 14.87 42.93 8.16
C ASN A 2 13.38 42.50 8.19
N LYS A 3 12.61 42.54 7.09
CA LYS A 3 12.29 41.39 6.20
C LYS A 3 12.77 40.04 6.72
N MET A 4 11.88 39.25 7.33
CA MET A 4 11.80 37.77 7.26
C MET A 4 10.80 37.25 8.31
N GLU A 5 9.50 37.40 8.06
CA GLU A 5 8.47 36.52 8.65
C GLU A 5 7.14 36.68 7.89
N GLU A 6 7.24 36.87 6.56
CA GLU A 6 6.07 36.68 5.71
C GLU A 6 5.80 35.18 5.61
N GLU A 7 4.72 34.78 6.27
CA GLU A 7 3.97 33.56 6.07
C GLU A 7 4.07 33.08 4.61
N LEU A 8 4.90 32.06 4.39
CA LEU A 8 4.80 31.24 3.19
C LEU A 8 3.53 30.41 3.31
N ILE A 9 2.39 31.06 3.10
CA ILE A 9 1.12 30.43 2.74
C ILE A 9 1.41 29.65 1.45
N LYS A 10 1.78 28.38 1.61
CA LYS A 10 1.99 27.45 0.50
C LYS A 10 0.67 27.31 -0.25
N LYS A 11 0.52 28.12 -1.31
CA LYS A 11 -0.54 27.98 -2.31
C LYS A 11 -0.61 26.51 -2.71
N ARG A 12 -1.73 25.85 -2.42
CA ARG A 12 -2.00 24.46 -2.79
C ARG A 12 -2.10 24.38 -4.31
N GLY A 13 -0.95 24.30 -4.97
CA GLY A 13 -0.86 24.01 -6.39
C GLY A 13 -1.44 22.63 -6.68
N ARG A 14 -2.02 22.48 -7.87
CA ARG A 14 -2.48 21.19 -8.41
C ARG A 14 -1.28 20.25 -8.49
N LYS A 15 -1.30 19.16 -7.71
CA LYS A 15 -0.24 18.14 -7.72
C LYS A 15 -0.16 17.51 -9.11
N THR A 16 1.05 17.45 -9.66
CA THR A 16 1.35 16.72 -10.89
C THR A 16 1.19 15.21 -10.67
N LYS A 17 0.67 14.51 -11.68
CA LYS A 17 0.05 13.18 -11.53
C LYS A 17 1.02 12.03 -11.19
N ASN A 18 2.35 12.24 -11.25
CA ASN A 18 3.35 11.16 -11.23
C ASN A 18 4.56 11.41 -10.30
N GLN A 19 4.44 12.18 -9.22
CA GLN A 19 5.52 12.23 -8.22
C GLN A 19 5.39 11.05 -7.25
N THR A 20 6.33 10.12 -7.33
CA THR A 20 6.57 9.12 -6.28
C THR A 20 6.98 9.88 -5.03
N LYS A 21 6.05 10.05 -4.08
CA LYS A 21 6.39 10.66 -2.80
C LYS A 21 7.26 9.70 -2.03
N GLU A 22 8.43 10.15 -1.59
CA GLU A 22 9.13 9.49 -0.50
C GLU A 22 8.19 9.38 0.70
N VAL A 23 8.05 8.16 1.22
CA VAL A 23 7.21 7.89 2.39
C VAL A 23 7.94 8.40 3.62
N ASN A 24 7.81 9.70 3.89
CA ASN A 24 8.24 10.30 5.15
C ASN A 24 7.19 9.98 6.22
N LEU A 25 7.47 8.94 7.03
CA LEU A 25 6.63 8.57 8.16
C LEU A 25 6.77 9.62 9.26
N ASN A 26 5.66 10.28 9.62
CA ASN A 26 5.62 11.12 10.81
C ASN A 26 5.46 10.23 12.04
N GLN A 27 6.52 10.06 12.83
CA GLN A 27 6.48 9.23 14.04
C GLN A 27 5.61 9.83 15.16
N GLU A 28 5.26 11.12 15.08
CA GLU A 28 4.36 11.78 16.03
C GLU A 28 2.86 11.58 15.67
N GLN A 29 2.57 10.93 14.55
CA GLN A 29 1.19 10.69 14.11
C GLN A 29 0.47 9.73 15.06
N THR A 30 -0.55 10.24 15.74
CA THR A 30 -1.37 9.47 16.70
C THR A 30 -2.70 8.98 16.14
N LYS A 31 -3.15 9.53 15.00
CA LYS A 31 -4.44 9.21 14.39
C LYS A 31 -4.24 8.60 13.01
N PHE A 32 -4.93 7.49 12.76
CA PHE A 32 -5.00 6.83 11.46
C PHE A 32 -6.46 6.76 11.03
N PHE A 33 -6.73 7.10 9.78
CA PHE A 33 -8.04 7.00 9.17
C PHE A 33 -7.92 6.17 7.90
N VAL A 34 -8.90 5.28 7.69
CA VAL A 34 -9.00 4.47 6.48
C VAL A 34 -10.25 4.95 5.74
N ASP A 35 -10.06 5.43 4.52
CA ASP A 35 -11.17 5.85 3.65
C ASP A 35 -11.55 4.69 2.73
N LEU A 36 -12.77 4.19 2.90
CA LEU A 36 -13.35 3.11 2.11
C LEU A 36 -14.58 3.58 1.33
N THR A 37 -14.75 4.89 1.14
CA THR A 37 -15.94 5.49 0.50
C THR A 37 -16.24 4.90 -0.88
N HIS A 38 -15.20 4.51 -1.61
CA HIS A 38 -15.31 3.91 -2.96
C HIS A 38 -15.08 2.39 -2.99
N GLU A 39 -14.93 1.74 -1.83
CA GLU A 39 -14.57 0.33 -1.71
C GLU A 39 -15.68 -0.48 -1.01
N LYS A 40 -16.89 -0.45 -1.59
CA LYS A 40 -18.10 -1.03 -0.97
C LYS A 40 -17.96 -2.49 -0.57
N GLU A 41 -17.32 -3.31 -1.41
CA GLU A 41 -17.11 -4.73 -1.10
C GLU A 41 -16.19 -4.93 0.11
N ARG A 42 -15.08 -4.18 0.18
CA ARG A 42 -14.16 -4.24 1.31
C ARG A 42 -14.78 -3.71 2.59
N LEU A 43 -15.59 -2.66 2.46
CA LEU A 43 -16.35 -2.10 3.56
C LEU A 43 -17.34 -3.14 4.12
N SER A 44 -18.06 -3.88 3.26
CA SER A 44 -18.95 -4.97 3.68
C SER A 44 -18.20 -6.03 4.46
N LEU A 45 -17.05 -6.51 3.93
CA LEU A 45 -16.22 -7.51 4.61
C LEU A 45 -15.80 -7.08 6.01
N ILE A 46 -15.46 -5.80 6.19
CA ILE A 46 -15.10 -5.25 7.50
C ILE A 46 -16.31 -5.23 8.44
N PHE A 47 -17.49 -4.83 7.96
CA PHE A 47 -18.71 -4.82 8.78
C PHE A 47 -19.14 -6.22 9.19
N ASP A 48 -19.12 -7.19 8.28
CA ASP A 48 -19.50 -8.58 8.57
C ASP A 48 -18.59 -9.18 9.64
N LEU A 49 -17.28 -8.92 9.55
CA LEU A 49 -16.32 -9.35 10.57
C LEU A 49 -16.56 -8.66 11.91
N LEU A 50 -16.84 -7.35 11.91
CA LEU A 50 -17.13 -6.60 13.14
C LEU A 50 -18.39 -7.09 13.84
N ILE A 51 -19.46 -7.37 13.09
CA ILE A 51 -20.70 -7.94 13.62
C ILE A 51 -20.37 -9.27 14.29
N LYS A 52 -19.71 -10.17 13.57
CA LYS A 52 -19.31 -11.49 14.08
C LYS A 52 -18.45 -11.40 15.35
N CYS A 53 -17.48 -10.49 15.38
CA CYS A 53 -16.64 -10.31 16.57
C CYS A 53 -17.42 -9.80 17.79
N ASN A 54 -18.54 -9.09 17.57
CA ASN A 54 -19.40 -8.56 18.62
C ASN A 54 -20.57 -9.48 18.99
N GLU A 55 -20.70 -10.66 18.37
CA GLU A 55 -21.62 -11.71 18.82
C GLU A 55 -21.08 -12.36 20.11
N LYS A 56 -21.24 -11.65 21.24
CA LYS A 56 -20.74 -12.06 22.55
C LYS A 56 -21.60 -11.48 23.69
N ASP A 57 -21.62 -12.19 24.81
CA ASP A 57 -22.48 -11.84 25.96
C ASP A 57 -21.86 -10.79 26.90
N TYR A 58 -20.53 -10.65 26.90
CA TYR A 58 -19.82 -9.82 27.89
C TYR A 58 -18.68 -8.98 27.30
N GLY A 59 -18.28 -7.95 28.05
CA GLY A 59 -17.16 -7.05 27.73
C GLY A 59 -17.54 -5.91 26.78
N ARG A 60 -16.64 -4.92 26.63
CA ARG A 60 -16.91 -3.74 25.79
C ARG A 60 -17.11 -4.09 24.30
N PRO A 61 -17.79 -3.25 23.52
CA PRO A 61 -17.86 -3.39 22.07
C PRO A 61 -16.46 -3.40 21.44
N ILE A 62 -16.28 -4.30 20.48
CA ILE A 62 -15.10 -4.39 19.62
C ILE A 62 -15.29 -3.41 18.48
N LEU A 63 -14.35 -2.50 18.34
CA LEU A 63 -14.33 -1.48 17.30
C LEU A 63 -13.30 -1.85 16.22
N PHE A 64 -13.37 -1.18 15.08
CA PHE A 64 -12.40 -1.39 14.00
C PHE A 64 -10.94 -1.26 14.45
N LYS A 65 -10.66 -0.29 15.34
CA LYS A 65 -9.30 -0.13 15.92
C LYS A 65 -8.80 -1.39 16.62
N ASP A 66 -9.68 -2.15 17.26
CA ASP A 66 -9.30 -3.35 18.00
C ASP A 66 -8.93 -4.47 17.04
N LEU A 67 -9.68 -4.61 15.94
CA LEU A 67 -9.34 -5.52 14.84
C LEU A 67 -8.00 -5.15 14.21
N CYS A 68 -7.76 -3.87 13.93
CA CYS A 68 -6.49 -3.41 13.36
C CYS A 68 -5.31 -3.72 14.28
N LEU A 69 -5.41 -3.37 15.57
CA LEU A 69 -4.34 -3.60 16.54
C LEU A 69 -4.07 -5.11 16.73
N TYR A 70 -5.13 -5.93 16.75
CA TYR A 70 -4.96 -7.38 16.77
C TYR A 70 -4.27 -7.90 15.52
N ALA A 71 -4.72 -7.47 14.33
CA ALA A 71 -4.19 -7.94 13.06
C ALA A 71 -2.71 -7.55 12.85
N VAL A 72 -2.34 -6.30 13.14
CA VAL A 72 -0.96 -5.81 13.02
C VAL A 72 0.01 -6.66 13.83
N ASN A 73 -0.38 -7.06 15.05
CA ASN A 73 0.42 -7.93 15.92
C ASN A 73 0.55 -9.39 15.42
N LYS A 74 -0.20 -9.77 14.38
CA LYS A 74 -0.22 -11.14 13.82
C LYS A 74 0.38 -11.22 12.42
N LEU A 75 0.71 -10.10 11.80
CA LEU A 75 1.32 -10.08 10.46
C LEU A 75 2.69 -10.76 10.51
N THR A 76 2.90 -11.69 9.57
CA THR A 76 4.19 -12.37 9.39
C THR A 76 5.02 -11.67 8.30
N GLU A 77 6.31 -12.00 8.19
CA GLU A 77 7.16 -11.53 7.08
C GLU A 77 6.55 -11.85 5.71
N LYS A 78 5.96 -13.05 5.56
CA LYS A 78 5.26 -13.44 4.34
C LYS A 78 4.04 -12.58 4.04
N ASP A 79 3.35 -12.07 5.06
CA ASP A 79 2.23 -11.16 4.87
C ASP A 79 2.71 -9.76 4.51
N ILE A 80 3.84 -9.31 5.06
CA ILE A 80 4.51 -8.07 4.65
C ILE A 80 4.88 -8.14 3.17
N ASP A 81 5.48 -9.25 2.71
CA ASP A 81 5.83 -9.46 1.30
C ASP A 81 4.60 -9.37 0.40
N LYS A 82 3.47 -9.96 0.82
CA LYS A 82 2.20 -9.88 0.09
C LYS A 82 1.65 -8.46 0.06
N ILE A 83 1.72 -7.71 1.16
CA ILE A 83 1.27 -6.32 1.21
C ILE A 83 2.09 -5.47 0.23
N GLN A 84 3.41 -5.67 0.20
CA GLN A 84 4.29 -5.02 -0.76
C GLN A 84 3.93 -5.41 -2.20
N GLU A 85 3.73 -6.70 -2.48
CA GLU A 85 3.35 -7.18 -3.81
C GLU A 85 2.00 -6.61 -4.29
N GLN A 86 1.02 -6.49 -3.37
CA GLN A 86 -0.29 -5.90 -3.68
C GLN A 86 -0.21 -4.39 -3.97
N SER A 87 0.85 -3.71 -3.53
CA SER A 87 1.07 -2.30 -3.84
C SER A 87 1.56 -2.06 -5.27
N LEU A 88 2.04 -3.10 -5.96
CA LEU A 88 2.59 -3.00 -7.30
C LEU A 88 1.49 -2.97 -8.37
N THR A 89 1.66 -2.09 -9.36
CA THR A 89 0.92 -2.13 -10.61
C THR A 89 1.32 -3.34 -11.45
N GLU A 90 0.47 -3.75 -12.40
CA GLU A 90 0.76 -4.89 -13.27
C GLU A 90 2.08 -4.75 -14.03
N MET A 91 2.43 -3.54 -14.50
CA MET A 91 3.72 -3.31 -15.16
C MET A 91 4.90 -3.41 -14.20
N GLU A 92 4.77 -2.96 -12.95
CA GLU A 92 5.82 -3.08 -11.94
C GLU A 92 6.05 -4.54 -11.56
N LYS A 93 4.99 -5.37 -11.51
CA LYS A 93 5.11 -6.82 -11.33
C LYS A 93 5.89 -7.46 -12.48
N VAL A 94 5.60 -7.06 -13.72
CA VAL A 94 6.33 -7.54 -14.91
C VAL A 94 7.80 -7.11 -14.88
N GLN A 95 8.09 -5.86 -14.52
CA GLN A 95 9.46 -5.36 -14.37
C GLN A 95 10.23 -6.10 -13.27
N ARG A 96 9.59 -6.34 -12.11
CA ARG A 96 10.17 -7.14 -11.04
C ARG A 96 10.53 -8.55 -11.53
N ALA A 97 9.61 -9.21 -12.23
CA ALA A 97 9.87 -10.54 -12.81
C ALA A 97 11.02 -10.54 -13.82
N PHE A 98 11.14 -9.49 -14.64
CA PHE A 98 12.28 -9.29 -15.54
C PHE A 98 13.60 -9.15 -14.79
N HIS A 99 13.65 -8.29 -13.76
CA HIS A 99 14.85 -8.09 -12.95
C HIS A 99 15.25 -9.35 -12.18
N GLU A 100 14.30 -10.09 -11.64
CA GLU A 100 14.55 -11.38 -10.98
C GLU A 100 15.07 -12.42 -11.97
N HIS A 101 14.51 -12.49 -13.18
CA HIS A 101 15.01 -13.38 -14.23
C HIS A 101 16.45 -13.04 -14.60
N LYS A 102 16.74 -11.76 -14.88
CA LYS A 102 18.08 -11.26 -15.19
C LYS A 102 19.09 -11.60 -14.09
N LYS A 103 18.69 -11.43 -12.83
CA LYS A 103 19.53 -11.76 -11.66
C LYS A 103 19.78 -13.27 -11.54
N LYS A 104 18.81 -14.12 -11.86
CA LYS A 104 18.93 -15.59 -11.76
C LYS A 104 19.73 -16.21 -12.90
N THR A 105 19.53 -15.75 -14.14
CA THR A 105 20.17 -16.33 -15.32
C THR A 105 21.49 -15.66 -15.70
N GLY A 106 21.75 -14.45 -15.18
CA GLY A 106 22.91 -13.64 -15.57
C GLY A 106 22.89 -13.19 -17.04
N GLN A 107 21.77 -13.41 -17.74
CA GLN A 107 21.63 -13.08 -19.16
C GLN A 107 21.29 -11.61 -19.33
N ASP A 108 21.99 -10.94 -20.24
CA ASP A 108 21.71 -9.55 -20.63
C ASP A 108 20.60 -9.49 -21.70
N LEU A 109 19.45 -10.10 -21.41
CA LEU A 109 18.27 -9.93 -22.27
C LEU A 109 17.69 -8.52 -22.07
N SER A 110 17.26 -7.91 -23.15
CA SER A 110 16.43 -6.71 -23.12
C SER A 110 15.03 -7.02 -22.59
N PHE A 111 14.32 -5.99 -22.12
CA PHE A 111 12.95 -6.14 -21.64
C PHE A 111 12.01 -6.68 -22.72
N GLY A 112 12.20 -6.28 -23.98
CA GLY A 112 11.42 -6.76 -25.13
C GLY A 112 11.64 -8.25 -25.39
N GLU A 113 12.89 -8.72 -25.38
CA GLU A 113 13.21 -10.14 -25.58
C GLU A 113 12.71 -11.01 -24.43
N PHE A 114 12.72 -10.49 -23.20
CA PHE A 114 12.12 -11.17 -22.07
C PHE A 114 10.61 -11.37 -22.27
N LEU A 115 9.92 -10.34 -22.75
CA LEU A 115 8.48 -10.40 -23.01
C LEU A 115 8.14 -11.34 -24.17
N THR A 116 8.83 -11.25 -25.31
CA THR A 116 8.57 -12.14 -26.46
C THR A 116 8.79 -13.61 -26.08
N LYS A 117 9.88 -13.89 -25.35
CA LYS A 117 10.17 -15.24 -24.83
C LYS A 117 9.13 -15.74 -23.83
N LYS A 118 8.62 -14.86 -22.95
CA LYS A 118 7.63 -15.23 -21.94
C LYS A 118 6.22 -15.42 -22.53
N LEU A 119 5.89 -14.65 -23.56
CA LEU A 119 4.63 -14.70 -24.28
C LEU A 119 4.63 -15.74 -25.41
N GLY A 120 5.77 -16.38 -25.70
CA GLY A 120 5.91 -17.38 -26.77
C GLY A 120 5.75 -16.79 -28.17
N ILE A 121 6.06 -15.51 -28.34
CA ILE A 121 6.01 -14.82 -29.63
C ILE A 121 7.37 -15.02 -30.30
N ASN A 122 7.37 -15.83 -31.38
CA ASN A 122 8.54 -16.08 -32.24
C ASN A 122 8.53 -15.16 -33.46
#